data_AF-A0A9W9BCM3-F1
#
_entry.id   AF-A0A9W9BCM3-F1
#
_cell.length_a   1.000
_cell.length_b   1.000
_cell.length_c   1.000
_cell.angle_alpha   90.00
_cell.angle_beta   90.00
_cell.angle_gamma   90.00
#
_symmetry.space_group_name_H-M   'P 1'
#
loop_
_entity.id
_entity.type
_entity.pdbx_description
1 polymer ?
#
loop_
_entity_poly.entity_id
_entity_poly.type
_entity_poly.pdbx_seq_one_letter_code
_entity_poly.pdbx_strand_id
1 'polypeptide(L)'
;MPSAAHQNASPIPHIHALCMEDEYSTALQAAVEAHSLSSVSITYHNCALSFVEAEFDLIVSPANSYGRLDGGFDDAISRSFSPRDDYLALTRAAQAKLYDEWRGFAPPGTCTLLRIPDDFHARSRNTWNTKYLALCPTMRVPQNVNWDHEVIYECTWSLLCAIDKHNRAIREGRLSGRHDEIRSLLMVPMATGVGAVSPERWANQTVLAFEHYVDAMENESKWSSLEPGDIIEYAHEVEQTWEL
;
A
#
# COMPACT_ATOMS: atom_id res chain seq x y z
N MET A 1 -31.49 -6.85 19.60
CA MET A 1 -31.46 -5.39 19.40
C MET A 1 -30.85 -5.18 18.03
N PRO A 2 -31.57 -4.64 17.04
CA PRO A 2 -31.01 -4.44 15.71
C PRO A 2 -29.90 -3.39 15.81
N SER A 3 -28.70 -3.76 15.40
CA SER A 3 -27.52 -2.91 15.35
C SER A 3 -27.82 -1.66 14.53
N ALA A 4 -27.47 -0.50 15.07
CA ALA A 4 -27.54 0.76 14.35
C ALA A 4 -26.78 0.62 13.02
N ALA A 5 -27.45 1.00 11.92
CA ALA A 5 -26.84 1.06 10.60
C ALA A 5 -25.57 1.93 10.68
N HIS A 6 -24.40 1.29 10.62
CA HIS A 6 -23.18 1.98 10.24
C HIS A 6 -23.45 2.50 8.83
N GLN A 7 -23.41 3.82 8.66
CA GLN A 7 -23.19 4.36 7.32
C GLN A 7 -21.87 3.75 6.88
N ASN A 8 -21.91 2.84 5.89
CA ASN A 8 -20.74 2.08 5.47
C ASN A 8 -19.68 3.06 4.96
N ALA A 9 -18.76 3.43 5.85
CA ALA A 9 -17.50 4.03 5.44
C ALA A 9 -16.82 3.06 4.49
N SER A 10 -16.26 3.58 3.39
CA SER A 10 -15.55 2.75 2.41
C SER A 10 -14.54 1.83 3.12
N PRO A 11 -14.48 0.53 2.74
CA PRO A 11 -13.54 -0.41 3.36
C PRO A 11 -12.08 -0.06 3.04
N ILE A 12 -11.86 0.78 2.02
CA ILE A 12 -10.54 1.27 1.61
C ILE A 12 -10.35 2.71 2.15
N PRO A 13 -9.24 2.98 2.87
CA PRO A 13 -8.89 4.34 3.31
C PRO A 13 -8.78 5.31 2.14
N HIS A 14 -8.90 6.62 2.39
CA HIS A 14 -8.69 7.62 1.34
C HIS A 14 -7.27 7.52 0.76
N ILE A 15 -7.15 7.50 -0.57
CA ILE A 15 -5.88 7.32 -1.26
C ILE A 15 -5.42 8.65 -1.82
N HIS A 16 -4.24 9.09 -1.42
CA HIS A 16 -3.48 10.09 -2.15
C HIS A 16 -2.54 9.36 -3.12
N ALA A 17 -2.87 9.34 -4.41
CA ALA A 17 -2.08 8.70 -5.45
C ALA A 17 -1.00 9.68 -5.94
N LEU A 18 0.25 9.46 -5.52
CA LEU A 18 1.40 10.25 -5.94
C LEU A 18 2.02 9.67 -7.22
N CYS A 19 1.67 10.27 -8.35
CA CYS A 19 2.08 9.86 -9.69
C CYS A 19 2.92 10.98 -10.31
N MET A 20 4.25 10.96 -10.13
CA MET A 20 5.12 12.03 -10.62
C MET A 20 5.00 12.30 -12.13
N GLU A 21 4.70 11.27 -12.91
CA GLU A 21 4.49 11.35 -14.36
C GLU A 21 3.01 11.10 -14.67
N ASP A 22 2.47 11.92 -15.58
CA ASP A 22 1.03 11.95 -15.90
C ASP A 22 0.50 10.61 -16.44
N GLU A 23 1.36 9.80 -17.05
CA GLU A 23 0.99 8.49 -17.58
C GLU A 23 0.44 7.56 -16.49
N TYR A 24 1.01 7.60 -15.27
CA TYR A 24 0.55 6.77 -14.17
C TYR A 24 -0.80 7.24 -13.63
N SER A 25 -0.98 8.54 -13.40
CA SER A 25 -2.29 9.05 -12.96
C SER A 25 -3.37 8.79 -14.01
N THR A 26 -3.02 8.90 -15.29
CA THR A 26 -3.94 8.65 -16.42
C THR A 26 -4.33 7.17 -16.48
N ALA A 27 -3.36 6.26 -16.37
CA ALA A 27 -3.62 4.83 -16.33
C ALA A 27 -4.50 4.43 -15.14
N LEU A 28 -4.23 4.98 -13.95
CA LEU A 28 -5.04 4.72 -12.74
C LEU A 28 -6.47 5.25 -12.89
N GLN A 29 -6.64 6.46 -13.43
CA GLN A 29 -7.97 7.01 -13.71
C GLN A 29 -8.75 6.14 -14.70
N ALA A 30 -8.11 5.74 -15.80
CA ALA A 30 -8.73 4.87 -16.80
C ALA A 30 -9.14 3.50 -16.22
N ALA A 31 -8.29 2.89 -15.38
CA ALA A 31 -8.61 1.63 -14.71
C ALA A 31 -9.78 1.80 -13.72
N VAL A 32 -9.77 2.85 -12.89
CA VAL A 32 -10.87 3.14 -11.94
C VAL A 32 -12.20 3.35 -12.67
N GLU A 33 -12.20 4.05 -13.81
CA GLU A 33 -13.37 4.24 -14.65
C GLU A 33 -13.86 2.92 -15.27
N ALA A 34 -12.95 2.09 -15.79
CA ALA A 34 -13.28 0.80 -16.40
C ALA A 34 -13.96 -0.16 -15.41
N HIS A 35 -13.51 -0.18 -14.16
CA HIS A 35 -14.06 -1.04 -13.10
C HIS A 35 -15.20 -0.37 -12.29
N SER A 36 -15.62 0.85 -12.64
CA SER A 36 -16.72 1.56 -11.97
C SER A 36 -16.59 1.67 -10.43
N LEU A 37 -15.35 1.80 -9.92
CA LEU A 37 -15.04 1.86 -8.48
C LEU A 37 -15.42 3.21 -7.84
N SER A 38 -16.72 3.45 -7.69
CA SER A 38 -17.25 4.69 -7.09
C SER A 38 -17.06 4.78 -5.56
N SER A 39 -16.78 3.68 -4.89
CA SER A 39 -16.59 3.62 -3.43
C SER A 39 -15.18 3.99 -2.97
N VAL A 40 -14.20 4.04 -3.88
CA VAL A 40 -12.80 4.35 -3.56
C VAL A 40 -12.54 5.83 -3.78
N SER A 41 -12.16 6.55 -2.72
CA SER A 41 -11.86 7.97 -2.78
C SER A 41 -10.37 8.20 -3.06
N ILE A 42 -10.05 8.75 -4.23
CA ILE A 42 -8.67 8.97 -4.69
C ILE A 42 -8.45 10.46 -5.01
N THR A 43 -7.37 11.03 -4.47
CA THR A 43 -6.82 12.32 -4.88
C THR A 43 -5.50 12.10 -5.61
N TYR A 44 -5.36 12.63 -6.82
CA TYR A 44 -4.17 12.50 -7.66
C TYR A 44 -3.19 13.65 -7.41
N HIS A 45 -1.91 13.31 -7.25
CA HIS A 45 -0.82 14.26 -7.08
C HIS A 45 0.25 14.02 -8.13
N ASN A 46 0.38 14.94 -9.09
CA ASN A 46 1.35 14.87 -10.16
C ASN A 46 2.57 15.75 -9.86
N CYS A 47 3.22 15.44 -8.75
CA CYS A 47 4.34 16.21 -8.23
C CYS A 47 5.33 15.31 -7.48
N ALA A 48 6.49 15.85 -7.09
CA ALA A 48 7.38 15.13 -6.18
C ALA A 48 6.80 15.13 -4.75
N LEU A 49 7.17 14.12 -3.95
CA LEU A 49 6.70 13.97 -2.56
C LEU A 49 6.72 15.27 -1.74
N SER A 50 7.80 16.05 -1.86
CA SER A 50 7.99 17.31 -1.14
C SER A 50 6.98 18.41 -1.47
N PHE A 51 6.22 18.27 -2.56
CA PHE A 51 5.19 19.20 -3.00
C PHE A 51 3.76 18.70 -2.73
N VAL A 52 3.60 17.56 -2.06
CA VAL A 52 2.28 17.06 -1.66
C VAL A 52 1.76 17.91 -0.51
N GLU A 53 0.67 18.64 -0.76
CA GLU A 53 -0.04 19.49 0.21
C GLU A 53 -1.27 18.76 0.78
N ALA A 54 -1.05 17.64 1.47
CA ALA A 54 -2.11 16.84 2.11
C ALA A 54 -1.59 16.07 3.33
N GLU A 55 -2.43 15.78 4.32
CA GLU A 55 -2.06 14.89 5.43
C GLU A 55 -2.47 13.44 5.14
N PHE A 56 -1.61 12.50 5.51
CA PHE A 56 -1.90 11.07 5.38
C PHE A 56 -1.28 10.26 6.50
N ASP A 57 -2.03 9.28 7.01
CA ASP A 57 -1.62 8.47 8.17
C ASP A 57 -0.49 7.49 7.82
N LEU A 58 -0.51 6.97 6.59
CA LEU A 58 0.36 5.92 6.08
C LEU A 58 1.02 6.35 4.76
N ILE A 59 2.29 6.01 4.57
CA ILE A 59 2.96 6.09 3.25
C ILE A 59 3.40 4.70 2.80
N VAL A 60 3.18 4.39 1.52
CA VAL A 60 3.60 3.11 0.92
C VAL A 60 5.04 3.23 0.43
N SER A 61 5.87 2.26 0.82
CA SER A 61 7.22 2.04 0.32
C SER A 61 7.23 0.80 -0.58
N PRO A 62 7.45 0.95 -1.90
CA PRO A 62 7.61 -0.17 -2.84
C PRO A 62 9.00 -0.81 -2.67
N ALA A 63 9.24 -1.34 -1.48
CA ALA A 63 10.55 -1.78 -0.99
C ALA A 63 11.12 -2.99 -1.75
N ASN A 64 12.33 -3.38 -1.37
CA ASN A 64 12.83 -4.74 -1.55
C ASN A 64 12.57 -5.61 -0.31
N SER A 65 12.69 -6.93 -0.45
CA SER A 65 12.47 -7.91 0.61
C SER A 65 13.30 -7.73 1.89
N TYR A 66 14.35 -6.91 1.87
CA TYR A 66 15.25 -6.68 3.00
C TYR A 66 15.08 -5.31 3.66
N GLY A 67 14.04 -4.55 3.29
CA GLY A 67 13.68 -3.29 3.94
C GLY A 67 14.74 -2.19 3.82
N ARG A 68 15.56 -2.26 2.78
CA ARG A 68 16.56 -1.23 2.48
C ARG A 68 15.88 -0.07 1.74
N LEU A 69 15.95 1.14 2.30
CA LEU A 69 15.19 2.31 1.82
C LEU A 69 16.12 3.39 1.23
N ASP A 70 16.82 3.11 0.14
CA ASP A 70 17.85 4.03 -0.40
C ASP A 70 17.86 4.20 -1.93
N GLY A 71 16.80 3.76 -2.62
CA GLY A 71 16.66 3.89 -4.07
C GLY A 71 15.30 4.44 -4.49
N GLY A 72 15.26 5.14 -5.63
CA GLY A 72 14.01 5.67 -6.21
C GLY A 72 13.16 6.43 -5.19
N PHE A 73 11.88 6.03 -5.06
CA PHE A 73 10.97 6.63 -4.09
C PHE A 73 11.37 6.39 -2.63
N ASP A 74 12.01 5.25 -2.31
CA ASP A 74 12.45 4.97 -0.95
C ASP A 74 13.55 5.93 -0.46
N ASP A 75 14.36 6.50 -1.36
CA ASP A 75 15.29 7.58 -1.00
C ASP A 75 14.53 8.83 -0.53
N ALA A 76 13.43 9.19 -1.21
CA ALA A 76 12.58 10.31 -0.79
C ALA A 76 11.93 10.05 0.57
N ILE A 77 11.50 8.81 0.83
CA ILE A 77 11.00 8.38 2.14
C ILE A 77 12.10 8.53 3.20
N SER A 78 13.29 7.97 2.99
CA SER A 78 14.39 8.08 3.95
C SER A 78 14.79 9.53 4.23
N ARG A 79 14.88 10.39 3.21
CA ARG A 79 15.16 11.83 3.42
C ARG A 79 14.07 12.56 4.21
N SER A 80 12.84 12.08 4.13
CA SER A 80 11.69 12.73 4.74
C SER A 80 11.43 12.24 6.17
N PHE A 81 11.61 10.94 6.43
CA PHE A 81 11.18 10.31 7.68
C PHE A 81 12.34 9.87 8.59
N SER A 82 13.57 9.74 8.08
CA SER A 82 14.74 9.56 8.96
C SER A 82 15.11 10.85 9.69
N PRO A 83 15.73 10.78 10.88
CA PRO A 83 16.40 11.92 11.49
C PRO A 83 17.40 12.55 10.52
N ARG A 84 17.45 13.89 10.49
CA ARG A 84 18.30 14.65 9.56
C ARG A 84 19.80 14.33 9.68
N ASP A 85 20.22 13.87 10.85
CA ASP A 85 21.59 13.48 11.18
C ASP A 85 21.88 11.98 10.96
N ASP A 86 20.88 11.18 10.58
CA ASP A 86 21.01 9.74 10.39
C ASP A 86 20.06 9.21 9.31
N TYR A 87 20.47 9.36 8.06
CA TYR A 87 19.73 8.92 6.88
C TYR A 87 19.28 7.45 6.95
N LEU A 88 20.07 6.57 7.58
CA LEU A 88 19.80 5.13 7.65
C LEU A 88 18.93 4.70 8.83
N ALA A 89 18.50 5.61 9.70
CA ALA A 89 17.73 5.24 10.87
C ALA A 89 16.40 4.55 10.52
N LEU A 90 15.67 5.04 9.51
CA LEU A 90 14.42 4.41 9.07
C LEU A 90 14.66 3.03 8.46
N THR A 91 15.73 2.86 7.68
CA THR A 91 16.13 1.51 7.18
C THR A 91 16.35 0.55 8.34
N ARG A 92 17.06 0.96 9.41
CA ARG A 92 17.31 0.06 10.55
C ARG A 92 16.02 -0.25 11.31
N ALA A 93 15.10 0.71 11.45
CA ALA A 93 13.77 0.47 12.02
C ALA A 93 12.95 -0.52 11.17
N ALA A 94 12.95 -0.35 9.84
CA ALA A 94 12.31 -1.25 8.90
C ALA A 94 12.90 -2.67 9.01
N GLN A 95 14.22 -2.82 8.98
CA GLN A 95 14.89 -4.12 9.10
C GLN A 95 14.64 -4.80 10.44
N ALA A 96 14.61 -4.06 11.55
CA ALA A 96 14.24 -4.61 12.85
C ALA A 96 12.80 -5.14 12.85
N LYS A 97 11.87 -4.39 12.24
CA LYS A 97 10.48 -4.82 12.09
C LYS A 97 10.36 -6.06 11.20
N LEU A 98 11.08 -6.11 10.08
CA LEU A 98 11.14 -7.29 9.22
C LEU A 98 11.78 -8.49 9.92
N TYR A 99 12.74 -8.29 10.81
CA TYR A 99 13.30 -9.38 11.62
C TYR A 99 12.28 -9.95 12.61
N ASP A 100 11.55 -9.08 13.29
CA ASP A 100 10.52 -9.46 14.25
C ASP A 100 9.38 -10.27 13.59
N GLU A 101 8.94 -9.85 12.42
CA GLU A 101 7.79 -10.45 11.74
C GLU A 101 8.16 -11.58 10.78
N TRP A 102 9.25 -11.41 10.03
CA TRP A 102 9.64 -12.30 8.93
C TRP A 102 11.03 -12.90 9.06
N ARG A 103 11.70 -12.70 10.20
CA ARG A 103 13.12 -13.09 10.40
C ARG A 103 14.06 -12.50 9.34
N GLY A 104 13.71 -11.32 8.81
CA GLY A 104 14.59 -10.47 8.01
C GLY A 104 14.35 -10.55 6.50
N PHE A 105 13.42 -11.38 6.03
CA PHE A 105 13.06 -11.50 4.61
C PHE A 105 11.54 -11.43 4.46
N ALA A 106 11.02 -10.31 3.96
CA ALA A 106 9.61 -10.21 3.56
C ALA A 106 9.46 -10.66 2.09
N PRO A 107 8.70 -11.73 1.81
CA PRO A 107 8.45 -12.18 0.44
C PRO A 107 7.83 -11.06 -0.41
N PRO A 108 8.17 -10.94 -1.71
CA PRO A 108 7.44 -10.07 -2.62
C PRO A 108 5.93 -10.35 -2.57
N GLY A 109 5.10 -9.32 -2.79
CA GLY A 109 3.64 -9.46 -2.73
C GLY A 109 3.06 -9.30 -1.32
N THR A 110 3.88 -9.15 -0.28
CA THR A 110 3.42 -8.95 1.10
C THR A 110 3.38 -7.48 1.49
N CYS A 111 2.81 -7.16 2.67
CA CYS A 111 2.90 -5.83 3.28
C CYS A 111 3.21 -5.95 4.78
N THR A 112 4.17 -5.16 5.26
CA THR A 112 4.48 -5.03 6.68
C THR A 112 4.30 -3.59 7.14
N LEU A 113 3.43 -3.35 8.12
CA LEU A 113 3.25 -2.02 8.71
C LEU A 113 4.33 -1.75 9.75
N LEU A 114 5.07 -0.66 9.56
CA LEU A 114 6.01 -0.09 10.51
C LEU A 114 5.41 1.20 11.07
N ARG A 115 5.28 1.30 12.39
CA ARG A 115 5.10 2.60 13.04
C ARG A 115 6.44 3.34 13.00
N ILE A 116 6.45 4.55 12.46
CA ILE A 116 7.64 5.41 12.47
C ILE A 116 7.97 5.72 13.93
N PRO A 117 9.22 5.53 14.39
CA PRO A 117 9.60 5.80 15.78
C PRO A 117 9.24 7.24 16.18
N ASP A 118 8.61 7.39 17.35
CA ASP A 118 8.03 8.67 17.76
C ASP A 118 9.08 9.79 17.86
N ASP A 119 10.33 9.45 18.22
CA ASP A 119 11.44 10.40 18.32
C ASP A 119 11.92 10.92 16.95
N PHE A 120 11.58 10.24 15.85
CA PHE A 120 11.96 10.67 14.50
C PHE A 120 11.15 11.87 14.04
N HIS A 121 9.87 12.02 14.45
CA HIS A 121 9.01 13.11 13.96
C HIS A 121 9.60 14.50 14.22
N ALA A 122 10.15 14.74 15.41
CA ALA A 122 10.77 16.02 15.76
C ALA A 122 12.13 16.24 15.07
N ARG A 123 12.75 15.17 14.56
CA ARG A 123 14.12 15.18 13.99
C ARG A 123 14.16 15.04 12.47
N SER A 124 13.03 14.72 11.83
CA SER A 124 12.92 14.45 10.40
C SER A 124 12.33 15.63 9.64
N ARG A 125 11.91 15.42 8.39
CA ARG A 125 11.16 16.38 7.56
C ARG A 125 9.72 15.90 7.32
N ASN A 126 9.18 15.10 8.24
CA ASN A 126 7.81 14.65 8.18
C ASN A 126 6.86 15.83 8.44
N THR A 127 6.36 16.43 7.35
CA THR A 127 5.41 17.55 7.39
C THR A 127 3.95 17.12 7.26
N TRP A 128 3.68 15.84 6.99
CA TRP A 128 2.35 15.32 6.68
C TRP A 128 1.66 14.65 7.87
N ASN A 129 2.29 14.68 9.06
CA ASN A 129 1.83 14.00 10.26
C ASN A 129 1.72 12.45 10.10
N THR A 130 2.40 11.89 9.11
CA THR A 130 2.39 10.46 8.79
C THR A 130 3.01 9.66 9.91
N LYS A 131 2.29 8.65 10.40
CA LYS A 131 2.69 7.82 11.54
C LYS A 131 3.19 6.44 11.14
N TYR A 132 2.81 5.98 9.95
CA TYR A 132 3.06 4.62 9.51
C TYR A 132 3.75 4.58 8.16
N LEU A 133 4.57 3.56 7.97
CA LEU A 133 5.18 3.16 6.71
C LEU A 133 4.69 1.75 6.37
N ALA A 134 4.15 1.54 5.17
CA ALA A 134 3.85 0.21 4.66
C ALA A 134 5.02 -0.26 3.79
N LEU A 135 5.73 -1.29 4.25
CA LEU A 135 6.77 -1.94 3.48
C LEU A 135 6.11 -2.98 2.56
N CYS A 136 5.98 -2.65 1.28
CA CYS A 136 5.42 -3.52 0.25
C CYS A 136 6.54 -4.00 -0.67
N PRO A 137 7.26 -5.08 -0.32
CA PRO A 137 8.30 -5.61 -1.19
C PRO A 137 7.74 -6.02 -2.55
N THR A 138 8.23 -5.36 -3.60
CA THR A 138 7.88 -5.72 -4.99
C THR A 138 8.94 -6.62 -5.63
N MET A 139 10.08 -6.81 -4.96
CA MET A 139 11.22 -7.56 -5.46
C MET A 139 12.12 -8.00 -4.31
N ARG A 140 12.90 -9.08 -4.52
CA ARG A 140 13.91 -9.52 -3.54
C ARG A 140 15.03 -8.50 -3.37
N VAL A 141 15.59 -8.08 -4.50
CA VAL A 141 16.61 -7.04 -4.64
C VAL A 141 16.24 -6.23 -5.89
N PRO A 142 16.76 -5.00 -6.06
CA PRO A 142 16.52 -4.21 -7.25
C PRO A 142 16.77 -4.98 -8.56
N GLN A 143 15.71 -5.28 -9.31
CA GLN A 143 15.76 -5.94 -10.62
C GLN A 143 14.44 -5.72 -11.39
N ASN A 144 14.44 -6.05 -12.68
CA ASN A 144 13.20 -6.18 -13.47
C ASN A 144 12.33 -7.31 -12.88
N VAL A 145 11.03 -7.06 -12.73
CA VAL A 145 10.07 -8.00 -12.14
C VAL A 145 8.92 -8.39 -13.06
N ASN A 146 9.03 -8.16 -14.38
CA ASN A 146 7.97 -8.55 -15.31
C ASN A 146 7.69 -10.06 -15.31
N TRP A 147 8.64 -10.88 -14.84
CA TRP A 147 8.46 -12.32 -14.62
C TRP A 147 7.49 -12.65 -13.48
N ASP A 148 7.34 -11.74 -12.52
CA ASP A 148 6.39 -11.86 -11.42
C ASP A 148 5.09 -11.19 -11.88
N HIS A 149 4.16 -12.01 -12.35
CA HIS A 149 2.99 -11.56 -13.07
C HIS A 149 2.00 -10.77 -12.20
N GLU A 150 2.02 -10.93 -10.89
CA GLU A 150 0.92 -10.49 -10.01
C GLU A 150 1.38 -9.71 -8.79
N VAL A 151 2.68 -9.41 -8.67
CA VAL A 151 3.24 -8.75 -7.47
C VAL A 151 2.54 -7.45 -7.08
N ILE A 152 1.98 -6.70 -8.05
CA ILE A 152 1.23 -5.46 -7.76
C ILE A 152 -0.11 -5.77 -7.11
N TYR A 153 -0.85 -6.72 -7.67
CA TYR A 153 -2.11 -7.20 -7.11
C TYR A 153 -1.89 -7.73 -5.69
N GLU A 154 -0.90 -8.61 -5.51
CA GLU A 154 -0.57 -9.21 -4.22
C GLU A 154 -0.16 -8.15 -3.18
N CYS A 155 0.73 -7.21 -3.54
CA CYS A 155 1.16 -6.13 -2.64
C CYS A 155 -0.02 -5.25 -2.23
N THR A 156 -0.89 -4.90 -3.18
CA THR A 156 -2.05 -4.04 -2.93
C THR A 156 -3.05 -4.75 -2.02
N TRP A 157 -3.37 -6.02 -2.30
CA TRP A 157 -4.23 -6.83 -1.45
C TRP A 157 -3.66 -6.96 -0.03
N SER A 158 -2.39 -7.33 0.09
CA SER A 158 -1.69 -7.46 1.38
C SER A 158 -1.66 -6.15 2.15
N LEU A 159 -1.51 -5.01 1.47
CA LEU A 159 -1.57 -3.68 2.08
C LEU A 159 -2.93 -3.43 2.73
N LEU A 160 -4.03 -3.68 2.00
CA LEU A 160 -5.38 -3.49 2.52
C LEU A 160 -5.66 -4.41 3.71
N CYS A 161 -5.29 -5.69 3.62
CA CYS A 161 -5.39 -6.63 4.74
C CYS A 161 -4.60 -6.16 5.97
N ALA A 162 -3.39 -5.61 5.79
CA ALA A 162 -2.57 -5.14 6.89
C ALA A 162 -3.19 -3.91 7.58
N ILE A 163 -3.73 -2.96 6.80
CA ILE A 163 -4.45 -1.78 7.30
C ILE A 163 -5.70 -2.22 8.07
N ASP A 164 -6.53 -3.09 7.50
CA ASP A 164 -7.74 -3.57 8.16
C ASP A 164 -7.43 -4.31 9.47
N LYS A 165 -6.44 -5.21 9.48
CA LYS A 165 -6.00 -5.91 10.69
C LYS A 165 -5.54 -4.93 11.78
N HIS A 166 -4.81 -3.88 11.39
CA HIS A 166 -4.39 -2.80 12.30
C HIS A 166 -5.60 -2.03 12.84
N ASN A 167 -6.49 -1.57 11.97
CA ASN A 167 -7.67 -0.79 12.35
C ASN A 167 -8.63 -1.58 13.25
N ARG A 168 -8.87 -2.87 12.96
CA ARG A 168 -9.64 -3.76 13.83
C ARG A 168 -8.99 -3.91 15.21
N ALA A 169 -7.67 -4.09 15.27
CA ALA A 169 -6.97 -4.19 16.55
C ALA A 169 -7.08 -2.91 17.41
N ILE A 170 -7.17 -1.73 16.78
CA ILE A 170 -7.44 -0.46 17.48
C ILE A 170 -8.87 -0.42 18.00
N ARG A 171 -9.86 -0.73 17.17
CA ARG A 171 -11.29 -0.73 17.55
C ARG A 171 -11.60 -1.72 18.67
N GLU A 172 -10.91 -2.86 18.67
CA GLU A 172 -11.01 -3.90 19.70
C GLU A 172 -10.20 -3.59 20.96
N GLY A 173 -9.45 -2.47 21.00
CA GLY A 173 -8.61 -2.09 22.14
C GLY A 173 -7.37 -2.96 22.36
N ARG A 174 -7.02 -3.83 21.40
CA ARG A 174 -5.80 -4.67 21.43
C ARG A 174 -4.54 -3.84 21.21
N LEU A 175 -4.67 -2.74 20.48
CA LEU A 175 -3.68 -1.68 20.38
C LEU A 175 -4.24 -0.45 21.08
N SER A 176 -3.48 0.14 21.99
CA SER A 176 -3.87 1.33 22.75
C SER A 176 -2.72 2.34 22.83
N GLY A 177 -3.00 3.54 23.33
CA GLY A 177 -2.00 4.59 23.51
C GLY A 177 -1.84 5.45 22.26
N ARG A 178 -0.64 5.47 21.66
CA ARG A 178 -0.27 6.38 20.54
C ARG A 178 -0.60 5.84 19.14
N HIS A 179 -1.34 4.73 19.08
CA HIS A 179 -1.78 4.16 17.81
C HIS A 179 -3.17 4.67 17.46
N ASP A 180 -3.34 5.12 16.22
CA ASP A 180 -4.63 5.49 15.64
C ASP A 180 -4.96 4.59 14.44
N GLU A 181 -6.24 4.54 14.08
CA GLU A 181 -6.69 3.96 12.82
C GLU A 181 -6.06 4.70 11.63
N ILE A 182 -5.70 3.95 10.59
CA ILE A 182 -5.25 4.46 9.30
C ILE A 182 -6.49 4.76 8.46
N ARG A 183 -6.73 6.04 8.17
CA ARG A 183 -7.88 6.54 7.42
C ARG A 183 -7.49 7.15 6.07
N SER A 184 -6.22 7.47 5.89
CA SER A 184 -5.67 7.85 4.59
C SER A 184 -4.26 7.32 4.38
N LEU A 185 -3.90 7.09 3.11
CA LEU A 185 -2.58 6.62 2.73
C LEU A 185 -2.08 7.35 1.47
N LEU A 186 -0.77 7.56 1.39
CA LEU A 186 -0.10 7.97 0.17
C LEU A 186 0.43 6.74 -0.57
N MET A 187 -0.11 6.47 -1.75
CA MET A 187 0.27 5.37 -2.63
C MET A 187 1.10 5.89 -3.80
N VAL A 188 2.03 5.08 -4.29
CA VAL A 188 2.85 5.37 -5.49
C VAL A 188 2.74 4.23 -6.50
N PRO A 189 3.07 4.49 -7.78
CA PRO A 189 3.34 3.44 -8.75
C PRO A 189 4.36 2.42 -8.23
N MET A 190 3.89 1.19 -7.98
CA MET A 190 4.71 0.12 -7.43
C MET A 190 5.38 -0.66 -8.56
N ALA A 191 6.65 -1.01 -8.38
CA ALA A 191 7.49 -1.75 -9.34
C ALA A 191 7.66 -1.12 -10.74
N THR A 192 7.25 0.11 -10.98
CA THR A 192 7.34 0.75 -12.31
C THR A 192 8.72 1.34 -12.63
N GLY A 193 9.52 1.64 -11.59
CA GLY A 193 10.92 2.08 -11.75
C GLY A 193 11.86 0.95 -12.14
N VAL A 194 12.69 0.48 -11.20
CA VAL A 194 13.65 -0.63 -11.47
C VAL A 194 12.92 -1.92 -11.87
N GLY A 195 11.70 -2.12 -11.39
CA GLY A 195 10.88 -3.29 -11.71
C GLY A 195 10.39 -3.34 -13.14
N ALA A 196 10.33 -2.19 -13.84
CA ALA A 196 9.91 -2.05 -15.23
C ALA A 196 8.48 -2.57 -15.55
N VAL A 197 7.59 -2.57 -14.56
CA VAL A 197 6.15 -2.80 -14.76
C VAL A 197 5.55 -1.57 -15.47
N SER A 198 4.69 -1.79 -16.47
CA SER A 198 4.05 -0.70 -17.21
C SER A 198 3.05 0.10 -16.34
N PRO A 199 2.76 1.36 -16.69
CA PRO A 199 1.70 2.13 -16.06
C PRO A 199 0.35 1.40 -16.08
N GLU A 200 0.00 0.78 -17.21
CA GLU A 200 -1.25 0.07 -17.43
C GLU A 200 -1.36 -1.15 -16.53
N ARG A 201 -0.31 -1.98 -16.47
CA ARG A 201 -0.33 -3.18 -15.62
C ARG A 201 -0.39 -2.82 -14.14
N TRP A 202 0.38 -1.83 -13.70
CA TRP A 202 0.31 -1.35 -12.32
C TRP A 202 -1.10 -0.85 -11.97
N ALA A 203 -1.68 0.00 -12.83
CA ALA A 203 -3.00 0.58 -12.59
C ALA A 203 -4.11 -0.48 -12.53
N ASN A 204 -4.17 -1.37 -13.53
CA ASN A 204 -5.21 -2.40 -13.60
C ASN A 204 -5.10 -3.39 -12.43
N GLN A 205 -3.90 -3.85 -12.08
CA GLN A 205 -3.74 -4.75 -10.92
C GLN A 205 -4.05 -4.09 -9.58
N THR A 206 -3.72 -2.81 -9.44
CA THR A 206 -4.08 -2.03 -8.23
C THR A 206 -5.60 -1.93 -8.10
N VAL A 207 -6.30 -1.62 -9.20
CA VAL A 207 -7.76 -1.47 -9.24
C VAL A 207 -8.48 -2.80 -9.04
N LEU A 208 -8.03 -3.89 -9.68
CA LEU A 208 -8.57 -5.23 -9.44
C LEU A 208 -8.43 -5.64 -7.97
N ALA A 209 -7.28 -5.36 -7.35
CA ALA A 209 -7.10 -5.62 -5.92
C ALA A 209 -8.08 -4.80 -5.06
N PHE A 210 -8.38 -3.55 -5.43
CA PHE A 210 -9.40 -2.76 -4.74
C PHE A 210 -10.80 -3.35 -4.91
N GLU A 211 -11.19 -3.70 -6.14
CA GLU A 211 -12.49 -4.28 -6.45
C GLU A 211 -12.72 -5.59 -5.71
N HIS A 212 -11.81 -6.54 -5.86
CA HIS A 212 -11.91 -7.84 -5.20
C HIS A 212 -11.92 -7.68 -3.68
N TYR A 213 -11.19 -6.70 -3.13
CA TYR A 213 -11.14 -6.48 -1.68
C TYR A 213 -12.43 -5.88 -1.15
N VAL A 214 -13.01 -4.92 -1.88
CA VAL A 214 -14.34 -4.39 -1.56
C VAL A 214 -15.37 -5.50 -1.60
N ASP A 215 -15.36 -6.32 -2.65
CA ASP A 215 -16.25 -7.48 -2.78
C ASP A 215 -16.07 -8.47 -1.62
N ALA A 216 -14.83 -8.73 -1.19
CA ALA A 216 -14.55 -9.57 -0.03
C ALA A 216 -15.13 -9.02 1.28
N MET A 217 -15.09 -7.71 1.46
CA MET A 217 -15.62 -7.03 2.65
C MET A 217 -17.14 -6.97 2.65
N GLU A 218 -17.78 -6.90 1.48
CA GLU A 218 -19.23 -6.83 1.33
C GLU A 218 -19.90 -8.22 1.30
N ASN A 219 -19.18 -9.24 0.83
CA ASN A 219 -19.69 -10.59 0.61
C ASN A 219 -18.95 -11.64 1.46
N GLU A 220 -18.88 -11.42 2.79
CA GLU A 220 -18.18 -12.30 3.74
C GLU A 220 -18.57 -13.78 3.58
N SER A 221 -19.87 -14.08 3.42
CA SER A 221 -20.33 -15.47 3.28
C SER A 221 -19.82 -16.17 2.02
N LYS A 222 -19.54 -15.42 0.94
CA LYS A 222 -18.91 -15.95 -0.28
C LYS A 222 -17.41 -16.17 -0.02
N TRP A 223 -16.72 -15.12 0.42
CA TRP A 223 -15.25 -15.12 0.53
C TRP A 223 -14.70 -15.98 1.67
N SER A 224 -15.51 -16.27 2.69
CA SER A 224 -15.15 -17.24 3.73
C SER A 224 -15.29 -18.71 3.30
N SER A 225 -15.85 -18.97 2.12
CA SER A 225 -16.03 -20.34 1.59
C SER A 225 -16.12 -20.39 0.06
N LEU A 226 -15.17 -19.78 -0.65
CA LEU A 226 -15.15 -19.75 -2.11
C LEU A 226 -15.18 -21.15 -2.73
N GLU A 227 -16.00 -21.33 -3.77
CA GLU A 227 -16.00 -22.54 -4.58
C GLU A 227 -14.91 -22.46 -5.67
N PRO A 228 -14.48 -23.59 -6.25
CA PRO A 228 -13.48 -23.58 -7.32
C PRO A 228 -13.86 -22.68 -8.51
N GLY A 229 -15.15 -22.52 -8.80
CA GLY A 229 -15.64 -21.62 -9.84
C GLY A 229 -15.33 -20.16 -9.54
N ASP A 230 -15.62 -19.70 -8.31
CA ASP A 230 -15.31 -18.33 -7.87
C ASP A 230 -13.80 -18.07 -7.93
N ILE A 231 -12.99 -19.04 -7.48
CA ILE A 231 -11.53 -18.90 -7.47
C ILE A 231 -10.97 -18.73 -8.89
N ILE A 232 -11.47 -19.52 -9.85
CA ILE A 232 -11.03 -19.45 -11.24
C ILE A 232 -11.45 -18.11 -11.88
N GLU A 233 -12.63 -17.59 -11.53
CA GLU A 233 -13.10 -16.28 -12.01
C GLU A 233 -12.14 -15.15 -11.60
N TYR A 234 -11.89 -14.97 -10.30
CA TYR A 234 -10.96 -13.93 -9.84
C TYR A 234 -9.53 -14.12 -10.35
N ALA A 235 -9.05 -15.37 -10.43
CA ALA A 235 -7.73 -15.64 -10.99
C ALA A 235 -7.66 -15.22 -12.47
N HIS A 236 -8.69 -15.53 -13.26
CA HIS A 236 -8.73 -15.19 -14.67
C HIS A 236 -8.76 -13.66 -14.90
N GLU A 237 -9.43 -12.90 -14.04
CA GLU A 237 -9.46 -11.44 -14.12
C GLU A 237 -8.05 -10.85 -13.91
N VAL A 238 -7.27 -11.38 -12.97
CA VAL A 238 -5.88 -10.95 -12.76
C VAL A 238 -4.99 -11.39 -13.92
N GLU A 239 -5.17 -12.61 -14.45
CA GLU A 239 -4.44 -13.14 -15.61
C GLU A 239 -4.52 -12.25 -16.84
N GLN A 240 -5.67 -11.59 -17.07
CA GLN A 240 -5.86 -10.67 -18.20
C GLN A 240 -4.93 -9.46 -18.17
N THR A 241 -4.30 -9.17 -17.02
CA THR A 241 -3.38 -8.03 -16.85
C THR A 241 -1.91 -8.36 -17.07
N TRP A 242 -1.54 -9.65 -17.22
CA TRP A 242 -0.13 -10.08 -17.20
C TRP A 242 0.73 -9.48 -18.32
N GLU A 243 0.13 -9.29 -19.50
CA GLU A 243 0.80 -8.81 -20.72
C GLU A 243 0.61 -7.31 -20.98
N LEU A 244 0.01 -6.58 -20.03
CA LEU A 244 -0.08 -5.11 -20.06
C LEU A 244 1.27 -4.46 -19.79
#